data_AF-A0A9X1LQE9-F1
#
_entry.id   AF-A0A9X1LQE9-F1
#
_cell.length_a   1.000
_cell.length_b   1.000
_cell.length_c   1.000
_cell.angle_alpha   90.00
_cell.angle_beta   90.00
_cell.angle_gamma   90.00
#
_symmetry.space_group_name_H-M   'P 1'
#
loop_
_entity.id
_entity.type
_entity.pdbx_description
1 polymer ?
#
loop_
_entity_poly.entity_id
_entity_poly.type
_entity_poly.pdbx_seq_one_letter_code
_entity_poly.pdbx_strand_id
1 'polypeptide(L)'
;MIQGFKEFITKGNVIDLAVAVVIGGAFTAIVNAVVGSIINPLVALFYAPSEDGVVGPTITGLYGQEVTFPIGDLITAIISFFAVALVVYFVFVLPMNTYKERQAAKNPAVEEETLPTEQELLIEIRDALRNGAAGTAPRL
;
A
#
# COMPACT_ATOMS: atom_id res chain seq x y z
N MET A 1 14.53 -20.21 24.25
CA MET A 1 13.44 -19.43 23.62
C MET A 1 13.90 -18.04 23.18
N ILE A 2 14.50 -17.23 24.07
CA ILE A 2 14.98 -15.88 23.73
C ILE A 2 16.06 -15.87 22.61
N GLN A 3 16.96 -16.87 22.59
CA GLN A 3 17.98 -17.00 21.56
C GLN A 3 17.40 -17.37 20.18
N GLY A 4 16.45 -18.30 20.12
CA GLY A 4 15.75 -18.65 18.88
C GLY A 4 14.82 -17.55 18.37
N PHE A 5 14.28 -16.72 19.27
CA PHE A 5 13.53 -15.52 18.88
C PHE A 5 14.47 -14.46 18.28
N LYS A 6 15.65 -14.25 18.87
CA LYS A 6 16.68 -13.36 18.31
C LYS A 6 17.13 -13.81 16.92
N GLU A 7 17.37 -15.10 16.71
CA GLU A 7 17.72 -15.67 15.40
C GLU A 7 16.59 -15.52 14.37
N PHE A 8 15.33 -15.61 14.81
CA PHE A 8 14.16 -15.42 13.96
C PHE A 8 14.00 -13.96 13.49
N ILE A 9 14.13 -12.98 14.40
CA ILE A 9 14.04 -11.56 14.04
C ILE A 9 15.24 -11.10 13.21
N THR A 10 16.43 -11.65 13.40
CA THR A 10 17.60 -11.31 12.57
C THR A 10 17.48 -11.80 11.13
N LYS A 11 16.46 -12.59 10.77
CA LYS A 11 16.09 -12.80 9.37
C LYS A 11 15.54 -11.47 8.83
N GLY A 12 16.36 -10.74 8.06
CA GLY A 12 16.06 -9.37 7.60
C GLY A 12 14.66 -9.17 7.03
N ASN A 13 14.12 -10.16 6.32
CA ASN A 13 12.75 -10.14 5.78
C ASN A 13 11.64 -9.92 6.83
N VAL A 14 11.85 -10.34 8.10
CA VAL A 14 10.87 -10.17 9.18
C VAL A 14 10.93 -8.75 9.76
N ILE A 15 12.13 -8.18 9.88
CA ILE A 15 12.30 -6.80 10.38
C ILE A 15 11.69 -5.81 9.39
N ASP A 16 11.96 -5.97 8.10
CA ASP A 16 11.44 -5.07 7.07
C ASP A 16 9.90 -5.12 7.00
N LEU A 17 9.33 -6.33 7.10
CA LEU A 17 7.87 -6.52 7.19
C LEU A 17 7.31 -5.86 8.46
N ALA A 18 7.94 -6.08 9.62
CA ALA A 18 7.48 -5.50 10.89
C ALA A 18 7.50 -3.97 10.84
N VAL A 19 8.57 -3.37 10.30
CA VAL A 19 8.69 -1.92 10.11
C VAL A 19 7.60 -1.41 9.17
N ALA A 20 7.35 -2.09 8.04
CA ALA A 20 6.31 -1.72 7.09
C ALA A 20 4.91 -1.69 7.74
N VAL A 21 4.57 -2.70 8.56
CA VAL A 21 3.27 -2.76 9.26
C VAL A 21 3.13 -1.65 10.30
N VAL A 22 4.18 -1.39 11.10
CA VAL A 22 4.15 -0.35 12.15
C VAL A 22 4.01 1.04 11.53
N ILE A 23 4.80 1.34 10.49
CA ILE A 23 4.73 2.64 9.79
C ILE A 23 3.38 2.80 9.09
N GLY A 24 2.88 1.74 8.42
CA GLY A 24 1.57 1.77 7.78
C GLY A 24 0.43 2.07 8.76
N GLY A 25 0.47 1.45 9.95
CA GLY A 25 -0.48 1.73 11.03
C GLY A 25 -0.40 3.17 11.56
N ALA A 26 0.82 3.64 11.84
CA ALA A 26 1.04 5.01 12.32
C ALA A 26 0.57 6.07 11.31
N PHE A 27 0.83 5.86 10.02
CA PHE A 27 0.40 6.77 8.97
C PHE A 27 -1.13 6.80 8.83
N THR A 28 -1.78 5.63 8.89
CA THR A 28 -3.24 5.53 8.87
C THR A 28 -3.87 6.30 10.03
N ALA A 29 -3.27 6.26 11.22
CA ALA A 29 -3.72 7.03 12.37
C ALA A 29 -3.66 8.55 12.13
N ILE A 30 -2.59 9.05 11.49
CA ILE A 30 -2.46 10.47 11.14
C ILE A 30 -3.57 10.88 10.16
N VAL A 31 -3.82 10.09 9.12
CA VAL A 31 -4.87 10.43 8.15
C VAL A 31 -6.24 10.41 8.81
N ASN A 32 -6.54 9.39 9.62
CA ASN A 32 -7.80 9.32 10.37
C ASN A 32 -7.97 10.52 11.32
N ALA A 33 -6.90 11.00 11.95
CA ALA A 33 -6.96 12.19 12.79
C ALA A 33 -7.32 13.45 11.98
N VAL A 34 -6.75 13.60 10.78
CA VAL A 34 -7.07 14.73 9.87
C VAL A 34 -8.52 14.64 9.40
N VAL A 35 -8.98 13.46 8.98
CA VAL A 35 -10.36 13.24 8.54
C VAL A 35 -11.31 13.51 9.70
N GLY A 36 -11.05 12.94 10.87
CA GLY A 36 -11.86 13.16 12.07
C GLY A 36 -11.92 14.61 12.53
N SER A 37 -10.83 15.37 12.37
CA SER A 37 -10.74 16.76 12.85
C SER A 37 -11.25 17.80 11.85
N ILE A 38 -11.23 17.49 10.55
CA ILE A 38 -11.56 18.46 9.49
C ILE A 38 -12.78 18.01 8.69
N ILE A 39 -12.79 16.76 8.22
CA ILE A 39 -13.86 16.25 7.35
C ILE A 39 -15.13 15.97 8.15
N ASN A 40 -15.05 15.28 9.29
CA ASN A 40 -16.25 14.94 10.06
C ASN A 40 -17.05 16.18 10.50
N PRO A 41 -16.42 17.27 11.00
CA PRO A 41 -17.15 18.49 11.31
C PRO A 41 -17.77 19.15 10.08
N LEU A 42 -17.11 19.11 8.92
CA LEU A 42 -17.67 19.62 7.67
C LEU A 42 -18.89 18.81 7.21
N VAL A 43 -18.84 17.49 7.32
CA VAL A 43 -19.99 16.62 7.00
C VAL A 43 -21.14 16.85 7.98
N ALA A 44 -20.85 16.98 9.28
CA ALA A 44 -21.84 17.27 10.31
C ALA A 44 -22.49 18.65 10.15
N LEU A 45 -21.85 19.60 9.47
CA LEU A 45 -22.45 20.89 9.13
C LEU A 45 -23.59 20.75 8.09
N PHE A 46 -23.45 19.81 7.15
CA PHE A 46 -24.44 19.57 6.10
C PHE A 46 -25.50 18.53 6.47
N TYR A 47 -25.26 17.73 7.51
CA TYR A 47 -26.17 16.68 7.96
C TYR A 47 -26.36 16.76 9.47
N ALA A 48 -27.60 16.99 9.91
CA ALA A 48 -27.92 17.15 11.33
C ALA A 48 -27.64 15.84 12.11
N PRO A 49 -26.80 15.87 13.15
CA PRO A 49 -26.65 14.75 14.08
C PRO A 49 -27.95 14.55 14.88
N SER A 50 -28.29 13.31 15.21
CA SER A 50 -29.28 13.00 16.24
C SER A 50 -28.79 13.47 17.62
N GLU A 51 -29.66 13.45 18.64
CA GLU A 51 -29.26 13.83 20.02
C GLU A 51 -28.10 12.98 20.57
N ASP A 52 -27.86 11.79 20.00
CA ASP A 52 -26.75 10.90 20.33
C ASP A 52 -25.49 11.15 19.48
N GLY A 53 -25.47 12.17 18.63
CA GLY A 53 -24.37 12.48 17.72
C GLY A 53 -24.32 11.58 16.47
N VAL A 54 -25.34 10.76 16.24
CA VAL A 54 -25.40 9.84 15.09
C VAL A 54 -26.16 10.48 13.94
N VAL A 55 -25.51 10.52 12.79
CA VAL A 55 -26.03 11.16 11.58
C VAL A 55 -26.78 10.11 10.76
N GLY A 56 -28.13 10.12 10.81
CA GLY A 56 -28.96 9.29 9.92
C GLY A 56 -30.41 9.07 10.37
N PRO A 57 -31.24 8.40 9.52
CA PRO A 57 -32.65 8.20 9.79
C PRO A 57 -32.89 7.16 10.88
N THR A 58 -33.71 7.53 11.87
CA THR A 58 -34.21 6.63 12.90
C THR A 58 -35.49 5.97 12.39
N ILE A 59 -35.52 4.64 12.35
CA ILE A 59 -36.71 3.87 11.97
C ILE A 59 -37.16 3.07 13.18
N THR A 60 -38.43 3.15 13.54
CA THR A 60 -38.99 2.32 14.61
C THR A 60 -39.03 0.87 14.13
N GLY A 61 -38.26 0.01 14.80
CA GLY A 61 -38.23 -1.42 14.53
C GLY A 61 -39.54 -2.10 14.91
N LEU A 62 -39.72 -3.32 14.41
CA LEU A 62 -40.95 -4.12 14.58
C LEU A 62 -41.31 -4.41 16.05
N TYR A 63 -40.36 -4.22 16.97
CA TYR A 63 -40.49 -4.42 18.42
C TYR A 63 -40.54 -3.11 19.22
N GLY A 64 -40.76 -1.96 18.56
CA GLY A 64 -40.85 -0.65 19.22
C GLY A 64 -39.50 -0.06 19.67
N GLN A 65 -38.38 -0.65 19.25
CA GLN A 65 -37.03 -0.12 19.46
C GLN A 65 -36.70 0.85 18.32
N GLU A 66 -36.16 2.03 18.61
CA GLU A 66 -35.60 2.92 17.59
C GLU A 66 -34.29 2.34 17.04
N VAL A 67 -34.23 2.13 15.72
CA VAL A 67 -33.03 1.69 15.02
C VAL A 67 -32.52 2.86 14.19
N THR A 68 -31.39 3.42 14.60
CA THR A 68 -30.70 4.50 13.88
C THR A 68 -29.79 3.88 12.82
N PHE A 69 -29.96 4.28 11.55
CA PHE A 69 -29.03 3.91 10.49
C PHE A 69 -27.92 4.96 10.39
N PRO A 70 -26.66 4.67 10.77
CA PRO A 70 -25.58 5.66 10.77
C PRO A 70 -25.03 5.91 9.36
N ILE A 71 -25.82 6.56 8.51
CA ILE A 71 -25.41 6.90 7.13
C ILE A 71 -24.21 7.88 7.14
N GLY A 72 -24.11 8.74 8.16
CA GLY A 72 -22.98 9.64 8.31
C GLY A 72 -21.65 8.93 8.56
N ASP A 73 -21.64 7.82 9.30
CA ASP A 73 -20.43 7.02 9.50
C ASP A 73 -19.98 6.37 8.20
N LEU A 74 -20.93 5.91 7.38
CA LEU A 74 -20.65 5.37 6.06
C LEU A 74 -20.04 6.42 5.12
N ILE A 75 -20.63 7.62 5.06
CA ILE A 75 -20.10 8.73 4.24
C ILE A 75 -18.71 9.13 4.75
N THR A 76 -18.53 9.22 6.06
CA THR A 76 -17.25 9.51 6.70
C THR A 76 -16.19 8.47 6.33
N ALA A 77 -16.53 7.19 6.39
CA ALA A 77 -15.63 6.10 6.02
C ALA A 77 -15.21 6.17 4.54
N ILE A 78 -16.14 6.49 3.64
CA ILE A 78 -15.86 6.66 2.22
C ILE A 78 -14.91 7.85 1.99
N ILE A 79 -15.18 9.00 2.61
CA ILE A 79 -14.31 10.18 2.47
C ILE A 79 -12.93 9.90 3.07
N SER A 80 -12.87 9.22 4.22
CA SER A 80 -11.60 8.81 4.84
C SER A 80 -10.78 7.94 3.90
N PHE A 81 -11.40 6.94 3.28
CA PHE A 81 -10.75 6.06 2.31
C PHE A 81 -10.14 6.84 1.13
N PHE A 82 -10.91 7.76 0.54
CA PHE A 82 -10.41 8.59 -0.56
C PHE A 82 -9.33 9.58 -0.11
N ALA A 83 -9.42 10.13 1.10
CA ALA A 83 -8.39 10.99 1.67
C ALA A 83 -7.06 10.23 1.85
N VAL A 84 -7.09 9.04 2.46
CA VAL A 84 -5.91 8.16 2.58
C VAL A 84 -5.32 7.85 1.21
N ALA A 85 -6.16 7.44 0.26
CA ALA A 85 -5.71 7.11 -1.10
C ALA A 85 -5.04 8.31 -1.80
N LEU A 86 -5.60 9.51 -1.68
CA LEU A 86 -5.01 10.73 -2.24
C LEU A 86 -3.66 11.06 -1.62
N VAL A 87 -3.55 11.03 -0.29
CA VAL A 87 -2.27 11.35 0.37
C VAL A 87 -1.22 10.30 0.01
N VAL A 88 -1.55 9.01 0.00
CA VAL A 88 -0.61 7.95 -0.41
C VAL A 88 -0.17 8.15 -1.86
N TYR A 89 -1.11 8.48 -2.75
CA TYR A 89 -0.80 8.76 -4.15
C TYR A 89 0.14 9.96 -4.30
N PHE A 90 -0.16 11.09 -3.67
CA PHE A 90 0.67 12.30 -3.80
C PHE A 90 2.03 12.19 -3.11
N VAL A 91 2.13 11.52 -1.96
CA VAL A 91 3.36 11.45 -1.15
C VAL A 91 4.28 10.32 -1.57
N PHE A 92 3.75 9.19 -2.05
CA PHE A 92 4.57 8.03 -2.42
C PHE A 92 4.55 7.76 -3.92
N VAL A 93 3.37 7.66 -4.53
CA VAL A 93 3.24 7.21 -5.93
C VAL A 93 3.76 8.28 -6.91
N LEU A 94 3.35 9.54 -6.75
CA LEU A 94 3.74 10.64 -7.63
C LEU A 94 5.26 10.91 -7.60
N PRO A 95 5.93 11.06 -6.43
CA PRO A 95 7.37 11.22 -6.41
C PRO A 95 8.07 9.97 -6.95
N MET A 96 7.66 8.76 -6.56
CA MET A 96 8.28 7.54 -7.08
C MET A 96 8.18 7.46 -8.62
N ASN A 97 7.02 7.79 -9.18
CA ASN A 97 6.81 7.79 -10.62
C ASN A 97 7.64 8.87 -11.33
N THR A 98 7.69 10.09 -10.78
CA THR A 98 8.53 11.18 -11.33
C THR A 98 10.04 10.93 -11.19
N TYR A 99 10.49 10.27 -10.12
CA TYR A 99 11.89 9.85 -9.97
C TYR A 99 12.24 8.75 -10.97
N LYS A 100 11.37 7.77 -11.18
CA LYS A 100 11.56 6.73 -12.21
C LYS A 100 11.63 7.32 -13.62
N GLU A 101 10.70 8.21 -13.96
CA GLU A 101 10.70 8.93 -15.25
C GLU A 101 11.96 9.78 -15.44
N ARG A 102 12.44 10.46 -14.39
CA ARG A 102 13.68 11.26 -14.44
C ARG A 102 14.96 10.41 -14.53
N GLN A 103 14.95 9.20 -13.98
CA GLN A 103 16.06 8.26 -14.13
C GLN A 103 16.09 7.66 -15.54
N ALA A 104 14.92 7.24 -16.05
CA ALA A 104 14.76 6.77 -17.43
C ALA A 104 15.12 7.85 -18.48
N ALA A 105 14.83 9.12 -18.20
CA ALA A 105 15.15 10.24 -19.09
C ALA A 105 16.62 10.69 -19.04
N LYS A 106 17.36 10.40 -17.96
CA LYS A 106 18.77 10.82 -17.81
C LYS A 106 19.77 9.77 -18.30
N ASN A 107 19.39 8.50 -18.38
CA ASN A 107 20.18 7.43 -18.99
C ASN A 107 19.24 6.39 -19.63
N PRO A 108 19.03 6.41 -20.96
CA PRO A 108 18.29 5.34 -21.64
C PRO A 108 19.02 3.98 -21.64
N ALA A 109 20.25 3.93 -21.13
CA ALA A 109 21.06 2.72 -20.94
C ALA A 109 21.11 2.23 -19.49
N VAL A 110 20.37 2.89 -18.58
CA VAL A 110 20.11 2.40 -17.22
C VAL A 110 18.61 2.14 -17.14
N GLU A 111 18.12 1.19 -17.95
CA GLU A 111 17.28 0.16 -17.33
C GLU A 111 18.11 -0.34 -16.16
N GLU A 112 17.54 -0.22 -14.97
CA GLU A 112 18.14 -0.40 -13.66
C GLU A 112 19.48 -1.17 -13.69
N GLU A 113 20.50 -0.71 -12.96
CA GLU A 113 21.44 -1.65 -12.35
C GLU A 113 20.69 -2.56 -11.34
N THR A 114 19.53 -3.13 -11.71
CA THR A 114 19.25 -4.50 -11.37
C THR A 114 20.41 -5.27 -11.97
N LEU A 115 21.31 -5.72 -11.11
CA LEU A 115 22.07 -6.94 -11.37
C LEU A 115 21.16 -7.85 -12.19
N PRO A 116 21.60 -8.33 -13.38
CA PRO A 116 20.75 -9.10 -14.26
C PRO A 116 20.01 -10.11 -13.41
N THR A 117 18.68 -10.05 -13.49
CA THR A 117 17.82 -10.87 -12.66
C THR A 117 18.28 -12.31 -12.78
N GLU A 118 18.10 -13.11 -11.73
CA GLU A 118 18.49 -14.53 -11.82
C GLU A 118 17.89 -15.20 -13.07
N GLN A 119 16.72 -14.73 -13.52
CA GLN A 119 16.13 -15.18 -14.78
C GLN A 119 16.94 -14.78 -16.03
N GLU A 120 17.44 -13.54 -16.12
CA GLU A 120 18.28 -13.06 -17.23
C GLU A 120 19.62 -13.78 -17.27
N LEU A 121 20.28 -13.95 -16.12
CA LEU A 121 21.52 -14.72 -16.01
C LEU A 121 21.32 -16.19 -16.43
N LEU A 122 20.21 -16.80 -16.03
CA LEU A 122 19.88 -18.17 -16.45
C LEU A 122 19.58 -18.27 -17.95
N ILE A 123 18.99 -17.24 -18.56
CA ILE A 123 18.78 -17.15 -20.01
C ILE A 123 20.13 -17.04 -20.73
N GLU A 124 21.02 -16.17 -20.27
CA GLU A 124 22.37 -16.01 -20.83
C GLU A 124 23.19 -17.31 -20.70
N ILE A 125 23.13 -17.99 -19.55
CA ILE A 125 23.80 -19.28 -19.34
C ILE A 125 23.21 -20.35 -20.25
N ARG A 126 21.88 -20.43 -20.40
CA ARG A 126 21.21 -21.36 -21.31
C ARG A 126 21.65 -21.13 -22.75
N ASP A 127 21.68 -19.87 -23.18
CA ASP A 127 22.01 -19.51 -24.55
C ASP A 127 23.50 -19.72 -24.82
N ALA A 128 24.39 -19.43 -23.85
CA ALA A 128 25.81 -19.78 -23.91
C ALA A 128 26.05 -21.29 -23.97
N LEU A 129 25.31 -22.09 -23.19
CA LEU A 129 25.37 -23.56 -23.25
C LEU A 129 24.84 -24.12 -24.57
N ARG A 130 23.76 -23.55 -25.10
CA ARG A 130 23.19 -23.96 -26.40
C ARG A 130 24.15 -23.63 -27.56
N ASN A 131 24.80 -22.47 -27.50
CA ASN A 131 25.80 -22.05 -28.47
C ASN A 131 27.09 -22.89 -28.35
N GLY A 132 27.50 -23.25 -27.12
CA GLY A 132 28.61 -24.17 -26.87
C GLY A 132 28.33 -25.60 -27.33
N ALA A 133 27.11 -26.10 -27.15
CA ALA A 133 26.69 -27.43 -27.59
C ALA A 133 26.60 -27.55 -29.13
N ALA A 134 26.36 -26.45 -29.85
CA ALA A 134 26.36 -26.42 -31.31
C ALA A 134 27.78 -26.44 -31.92
N GLY A 135 28.82 -26.14 -31.12
CA GLY A 135 30.23 -26.12 -31.56
C GLY A 135 30.98 -27.45 -31.46
N THR A 136 30.40 -28.49 -30.86
CA THR A 136 31.06 -29.79 -30.63
C THR A 136 30.53 -30.93 -31.52
N ALA A 137 29.94 -30.62 -32.68
CA ALA A 137 29.73 -31.65 -33.70
C ALA A 137 31.11 -32.15 -34.18
N PRO A 138 31.44 -33.45 -34.01
CA PRO A 138 32.75 -33.96 -34.37
C PRO A 138 32.94 -33.83 -35.87
N ARG A 139 33.96 -33.07 -36.28
CA ARG A 139 34.44 -33.07 -37.66
C ARG A 139 35.06 -34.44 -37.92
N LEU A 140 34.32 -35.32 -38.57
CA LEU A 140 34.80 -36.51 -39.27
C LEU A 140 34.59 -36.31 -40.76
#